data_AF-A0A2W4SFS6-F1
#
_entry.id   AF-A0A2W4SFS6-F1
#
_cell.length_a   1.000
_cell.length_b   1.000
_cell.length_c   1.000
_cell.angle_alpha   90.00
_cell.angle_beta   90.00
_cell.angle_gamma   90.00
#
_symmetry.space_group_name_H-M   'P 1'
#
loop_
_entity.id
_entity.type
_entity.pdbx_description
1 polymer ?
#
loop_
_entity_poly.entity_id
_entity_poly.type
_entity_poly.pdbx_seq_one_letter_code
_entity_poly.pdbx_strand_id
1 'polypeptide(L)'
;LADEILNLLENHIKTQNMSGNESQNERHIQNSNPDSPIDLEPSFPESRGAGLEILPERKRMPEGTFPLGMVLDACPDLIDYAKGGIANWRDFMATVAVVRPMLGISPSAWEEAIGVMDEVQASIVVAAILQRGEAISSAGGYLRELTRKAQAAEFSLGPMLMALIGSRKREKKRA
;
A
#
# COMPACT_ATOMS: atom_id res chain seq x y z
N LEU A 1 -10.50 39.77 -19.97
CA LEU A 1 -9.65 38.58 -19.68
C LEU A 1 -9.97 37.95 -18.33
N ALA A 2 -10.09 38.71 -17.23
CA ALA A 2 -10.49 38.15 -15.93
C ALA A 2 -11.96 37.68 -15.88
N ASP A 3 -12.87 38.38 -16.56
CA ASP A 3 -14.30 38.04 -16.56
C ASP A 3 -14.62 36.75 -17.34
N GLU A 4 -13.81 36.37 -18.33
CA GLU A 4 -13.99 35.12 -19.09
C GLU A 4 -13.61 33.88 -18.27
N ILE A 5 -12.60 34.00 -17.41
CA ILE A 5 -12.17 32.92 -16.52
C ILE A 5 -13.20 32.70 -15.41
N LEU A 6 -13.81 33.78 -14.91
CA LEU A 6 -14.88 33.70 -13.91
C LEU A 6 -16.13 33.00 -14.48
N ASN A 7 -16.53 33.35 -15.71
CA ASN A 7 -17.68 32.72 -16.38
C ASN A 7 -17.46 31.23 -16.68
N LEU A 8 -16.23 30.82 -16.99
CA LEU A 8 -15.88 29.41 -17.24
C LEU A 8 -15.93 28.59 -15.94
N LEU A 9 -15.45 29.15 -14.83
CA LEU A 9 -15.48 28.51 -13.51
C LEU A 9 -16.91 28.43 -12.95
N GLU A 10 -17.72 29.46 -13.15
CA GLU A 10 -19.11 29.49 -12.67
C GLU A 10 -20.00 28.47 -13.43
N ASN A 11 -19.78 28.29 -14.74
CA ASN A 11 -20.50 27.28 -15.53
C ASN A 11 -20.09 25.84 -15.21
N HIS A 12 -18.83 25.60 -14.80
CA HIS A 12 -18.36 24.27 -14.41
C HIS A 12 -18.88 23.84 -13.02
N ILE A 13 -19.13 24.80 -12.13
CA ILE A 13 -19.69 24.54 -10.78
C ILE A 13 -21.21 24.32 -10.83
N LYS A 14 -21.91 24.97 -11.77
CA LYS A 14 -23.38 24.78 -11.97
C LYS A 14 -23.76 23.42 -12.56
N THR A 15 -22.85 22.70 -13.22
CA THR A 15 -23.12 21.34 -13.76
C THR A 15 -22.87 20.21 -12.74
N GLN A 16 -22.32 20.52 -11.56
CA GLN A 16 -22.04 19.56 -10.48
C GLN A 16 -23.11 19.53 -9.38
N ASN A 17 -24.34 20.01 -9.66
CA ASN A 17 -25.49 19.79 -8.78
C ASN A 17 -26.65 19.18 -9.55
N MET A 18 -26.67 17.84 -9.61
CA MET A 18 -27.92 17.10 -9.70
C MET A 18 -28.09 16.30 -8.41
N SER A 19 -29.09 16.73 -7.64
CA SER A 19 -29.80 16.05 -6.54
C SER A 19 -29.89 14.53 -6.77
N GLY A 20 -29.76 13.65 -5.78
CA GLY A 20 -30.43 13.71 -4.48
C GLY A 20 -31.54 12.64 -4.43
N ASN A 21 -31.12 11.38 -4.24
CA ASN A 21 -31.75 10.20 -3.62
C ASN A 21 -33.22 9.83 -3.91
N GLU A 22 -33.46 8.55 -4.23
CA GLU A 22 -34.63 7.77 -3.77
C GLU A 22 -34.37 6.25 -3.87
N SER A 23 -34.30 5.58 -2.71
CA SER A 23 -35.07 4.38 -2.30
C SER A 23 -35.07 3.11 -3.20
N GLN A 24 -35.04 1.86 -2.73
CA GLN A 24 -35.00 1.17 -1.45
C GLN A 24 -34.32 -0.18 -1.74
N ASN A 25 -33.67 -0.79 -0.75
CA ASN A 25 -33.73 -2.25 -0.67
C ASN A 25 -33.76 -2.70 0.79
N GLU A 26 -34.94 -2.62 1.37
CA GLU A 26 -35.35 -3.59 2.39
C GLU A 26 -35.37 -4.97 1.73
N ARG A 27 -34.54 -5.91 2.21
CA ARG A 27 -35.00 -7.14 2.87
C ARG A 27 -33.87 -7.68 3.74
N HIS A 28 -34.07 -7.51 5.04
CA HIS A 28 -33.54 -8.40 6.05
C HIS A 28 -33.96 -9.84 5.70
N ILE A 29 -33.01 -10.70 5.37
CA ILE A 29 -33.20 -12.15 5.41
C ILE A 29 -32.23 -12.74 6.43
N GLN A 30 -32.71 -12.80 7.66
CA GLN A 30 -32.30 -13.85 8.58
C GLN A 30 -32.86 -15.16 8.03
N ASN A 31 -31.97 -16.07 7.64
CA ASN A 31 -32.31 -17.49 7.56
C ASN A 31 -31.31 -18.23 8.43
N SER A 32 -31.70 -18.36 9.69
CA SER A 32 -31.23 -19.41 10.58
C SER A 32 -31.66 -20.76 9.99
N ASN A 33 -30.74 -21.71 9.93
CA ASN A 33 -31.11 -23.12 9.98
C ASN A 33 -30.31 -23.77 11.12
N PRO A 34 -30.94 -24.02 12.27
CA PRO A 34 -30.37 -24.79 13.37
C PRO A 34 -30.60 -26.29 13.13
N ASP A 35 -29.59 -27.10 13.49
CA ASP A 35 -29.66 -28.48 14.02
C ASP A 35 -28.28 -29.15 13.78
N SER A 36 -27.33 -29.04 14.71
CA SER A 36 -27.14 -29.82 15.96
C SER A 36 -26.21 -31.06 15.73
N PRO A 37 -25.72 -31.75 16.76
CA PRO A 37 -24.57 -31.39 17.60
C PRO A 37 -23.41 -32.40 17.47
N ILE A 38 -22.15 -31.96 17.64
CA ILE A 38 -21.08 -32.87 18.09
C ILE A 38 -20.39 -32.23 19.29
N ASP A 39 -20.88 -32.73 20.42
CA ASP A 39 -20.32 -32.69 21.75
C ASP A 39 -18.91 -33.33 21.77
N LEU A 40 -18.16 -33.00 22.83
CA LEU A 40 -16.94 -33.65 23.34
C LEU A 40 -15.57 -33.00 23.00
N GLU A 41 -15.18 -32.00 23.79
CA GLU A 41 -13.91 -32.13 24.57
C GLU A 41 -14.14 -33.16 25.69
N PRO A 42 -13.14 -33.88 26.27
CA PRO A 42 -11.74 -33.48 26.41
C PRO A 42 -10.70 -34.63 26.27
N SER A 43 -9.42 -34.30 26.04
CA SER A 43 -8.35 -35.04 26.73
C SER A 43 -7.05 -34.25 26.73
N PHE A 44 -6.70 -33.75 27.90
CA PHE A 44 -5.33 -33.40 28.27
C PHE A 44 -4.43 -34.64 28.13
N PRO A 45 -3.18 -34.44 27.68
CA PRO A 45 -2.08 -35.06 28.38
C PRO A 45 -1.12 -33.98 28.85
N GLU A 46 -1.13 -33.79 30.16
CA GLU A 46 -0.12 -33.02 30.87
C GLU A 46 1.18 -33.86 30.90
N SER A 47 2.22 -33.41 30.20
CA SER A 47 3.59 -33.84 30.46
C SER A 47 4.59 -32.79 29.99
N ARG A 48 4.94 -31.91 30.93
CA ARG A 48 6.28 -31.37 31.21
C ARG A 48 7.32 -31.39 30.07
N GLY A 49 7.81 -30.18 29.74
CA GLY A 49 9.25 -29.93 29.77
C GLY A 49 9.86 -29.29 28.52
N ALA A 50 10.36 -28.07 28.71
CA ALA A 50 11.48 -27.43 28.03
C ALA A 50 11.26 -26.86 26.62
N GLY A 51 11.08 -25.52 26.60
CA GLY A 51 11.80 -24.60 25.72
C GLY A 51 11.71 -24.87 24.23
N LEU A 52 10.61 -24.42 23.60
CA LEU A 52 10.61 -24.14 22.18
C LEU A 52 10.35 -22.66 22.00
N GLU A 53 11.38 -22.00 21.49
CA GLU A 53 11.33 -20.61 21.05
C GLU A 53 10.10 -20.40 20.17
N ILE A 54 9.32 -19.37 20.51
CA ILE A 54 8.26 -18.86 19.65
C ILE A 54 8.98 -18.17 18.48
N LEU A 55 9.51 -18.95 17.54
CA LEU A 55 9.68 -18.50 16.17
C LEU A 55 8.26 -18.20 15.68
N PRO A 56 7.92 -16.93 15.35
CA PRO A 56 6.59 -16.64 14.87
C PRO A 56 6.38 -17.47 13.61
N GLU A 57 5.42 -18.37 13.73
CA GLU A 57 4.97 -19.26 12.69
C GLU A 57 4.80 -18.43 11.42
N ARG A 58 5.69 -18.66 10.44
CA ARG A 58 5.68 -17.98 9.16
C ARG A 58 4.47 -18.48 8.40
N LYS A 59 3.28 -17.99 8.79
CA LYS A 59 2.05 -18.05 7.99
C LYS A 59 2.47 -17.60 6.60
N ARG A 60 2.51 -18.54 5.67
CA ARG A 60 2.73 -18.25 4.25
C ARG A 60 1.61 -17.28 3.88
N MET A 61 1.98 -16.01 3.75
CA MET A 61 1.04 -14.94 3.45
C MET A 61 0.52 -15.14 2.03
N PRO A 62 -0.72 -14.70 1.74
CA PRO A 62 -1.24 -14.72 0.39
C PRO A 62 -0.25 -14.06 -0.57
N GLU A 63 -0.09 -14.65 -1.75
CA GLU A 63 0.72 -14.10 -2.83
C GLU A 63 0.29 -12.65 -3.08
N GLY A 64 1.17 -11.69 -2.75
CA GLY A 64 0.94 -10.25 -2.99
C GLY A 64 1.02 -9.34 -1.78
N THR A 65 1.00 -9.84 -0.53
CA THR A 65 1.13 -8.98 0.66
C THR A 65 2.53 -9.10 1.28
N PHE A 66 3.37 -8.09 1.06
CA PHE A 66 4.66 -7.97 1.75
C PHE A 66 4.43 -7.52 3.19
N PRO A 67 5.09 -8.09 4.21
CA PRO A 67 4.95 -7.57 5.56
C PRO A 67 5.57 -6.17 5.65
N LEU A 68 4.93 -5.26 6.37
CA LEU A 68 5.39 -3.87 6.53
C LEU A 68 6.86 -3.79 6.95
N GLY A 69 7.28 -4.64 7.89
CA GLY A 69 8.67 -4.69 8.34
C GLY A 69 9.68 -5.02 7.22
N MET A 70 9.31 -5.87 6.26
CA MET A 70 10.16 -6.14 5.08
C MET A 70 10.23 -4.94 4.15
N VAL A 71 9.13 -4.21 3.97
CA VAL A 71 9.09 -3.00 3.13
C VAL A 71 9.91 -1.88 3.77
N LEU A 72 9.81 -1.69 5.08
CA LEU A 72 10.64 -0.73 5.81
C LEU A 72 12.12 -1.15 5.81
N ASP A 73 12.41 -2.45 5.90
CA ASP A 73 13.77 -2.95 5.66
C ASP A 73 14.18 -2.86 4.19
N ALA A 74 13.30 -2.62 3.22
CA ALA A 74 13.69 -2.34 1.84
C ALA A 74 13.87 -0.84 1.58
N CYS A 75 13.15 0.01 2.32
CA CYS A 75 13.08 1.45 2.11
C CYS A 75 13.23 2.24 3.44
N PRO A 76 14.37 2.14 4.16
CA PRO A 76 14.60 2.84 5.42
C PRO A 76 14.57 4.36 5.30
N ASP A 77 14.93 4.93 4.14
CA ASP A 77 14.97 6.40 3.95
C ASP A 77 13.59 7.04 4.20
N LEU A 78 12.50 6.27 4.03
CA LEU A 78 11.15 6.74 4.32
C LEU A 78 10.95 7.06 5.82
N ILE A 79 11.67 6.37 6.71
CA ILE A 79 11.53 6.52 8.17
C ILE A 79 11.91 7.95 8.61
N ASP A 80 12.89 8.55 7.93
CA ASP A 80 13.37 9.91 8.24
C ASP A 80 12.30 10.99 7.99
N TYR A 81 11.25 10.67 7.23
CA TYR A 81 10.12 11.55 6.96
C TYR A 81 8.94 11.33 7.92
N ALA A 82 8.99 10.30 8.76
CA ALA A 82 7.91 9.95 9.67
C ALA A 82 8.03 10.72 11.01
N LYS A 83 7.09 11.62 11.28
CA LYS A 83 7.08 12.46 12.50
C LYS A 83 7.00 11.66 13.82
N GLY A 84 6.48 10.44 13.79
CA GLY A 84 6.30 9.57 14.96
C GLY A 84 6.66 8.11 14.69
N GLY A 85 7.48 7.85 13.66
CA GLY A 85 7.73 6.50 13.16
C GLY A 85 6.57 5.92 12.35
N ILE A 86 6.75 4.68 11.88
CA ILE A 86 5.79 3.96 11.04
C ILE A 86 5.45 2.63 11.74
N ALA A 87 4.29 2.55 12.37
CA ALA A 87 3.86 1.35 13.11
C ALA A 87 2.91 0.45 12.31
N ASN A 88 2.19 1.02 11.33
CA ASN A 88 1.21 0.31 10.52
C ASN A 88 1.15 0.89 9.09
N TRP A 89 0.37 0.24 8.22
CA TRP A 89 0.22 0.65 6.82
C TRP A 89 -0.39 2.05 6.64
N ARG A 90 -1.26 2.48 7.54
CA ARG A 90 -1.84 3.83 7.48
C ARG A 90 -0.76 4.89 7.74
N ASP A 91 0.11 4.66 8.71
CA ASP A 91 1.24 5.56 8.99
C ASP A 91 2.23 5.58 7.81
N PHE A 92 2.43 4.43 7.17
CA PHE A 92 3.27 4.29 5.98
C PHE A 92 2.72 5.13 4.81
N MET A 93 1.44 4.96 4.47
CA MET A 93 0.79 5.72 3.39
C MET A 93 0.75 7.22 3.71
N ALA A 94 0.51 7.60 4.96
CA ALA A 94 0.57 9.00 5.39
C ALA A 94 1.97 9.62 5.20
N THR A 95 3.03 8.86 5.48
CA THR A 95 4.41 9.30 5.26
C THR A 95 4.72 9.41 3.76
N VAL A 96 4.27 8.45 2.96
CA VAL A 96 4.40 8.49 1.49
C VAL A 96 3.70 9.71 0.90
N ALA A 97 2.52 10.07 1.41
CA ALA A 97 1.78 11.24 0.94
C ALA A 97 2.58 12.56 1.12
N VAL A 98 3.43 12.63 2.14
CA VAL A 98 4.35 13.75 2.39
C VAL A 98 5.54 13.73 1.42
N VAL A 99 6.12 12.54 1.17
CA VAL A 99 7.30 12.37 0.31
C VAL A 99 6.98 12.54 -1.18
N ARG A 100 5.81 12.08 -1.62
CA ARG A 100 5.39 12.09 -3.03
C ARG A 100 5.59 13.45 -3.73
N PRO A 101 5.10 14.59 -3.21
CA PRO A 101 5.36 15.90 -3.84
C PRO A 101 6.83 16.33 -3.78
N MET A 102 7.58 15.92 -2.75
CA MET A 102 9.03 16.22 -2.65
C MET A 102 9.83 15.53 -3.75
N LEU A 103 9.40 14.34 -4.17
CA LEU A 103 9.97 13.63 -5.33
C LEU A 103 9.52 14.19 -6.69
N GLY A 104 8.64 15.20 -6.71
CA GLY A 104 8.10 15.75 -7.96
C GLY A 104 7.09 14.82 -8.65
N ILE A 105 6.45 13.91 -7.91
CA ILE A 105 5.38 13.06 -8.45
C ILE A 105 4.08 13.86 -8.51
N SER A 106 3.54 14.08 -9.71
CA SER A 106 2.30 14.82 -9.90
C SER A 106 1.07 14.07 -9.36
N PRO A 107 -0.02 14.77 -8.99
CA PRO A 107 -1.31 14.14 -8.64
C PRO A 107 -1.80 13.17 -9.72
N SER A 108 -1.71 13.57 -11.00
CA SER A 108 -2.12 12.73 -12.12
C SER A 108 -1.30 11.44 -12.27
N ALA A 109 0.00 11.47 -11.98
CA ALA A 109 0.83 10.26 -12.03
C ALA A 109 0.50 9.30 -10.88
N TRP A 110 0.15 9.86 -9.72
CA TRP A 110 -0.28 9.11 -8.55
C TRP A 110 -1.64 8.45 -8.75
N GLU A 111 -2.62 9.20 -9.24
CA GLU A 111 -3.97 8.70 -9.56
C GLU A 111 -3.94 7.54 -10.57
N GLU A 112 -3.09 7.65 -11.59
CA GLU A 112 -2.88 6.57 -12.56
C GLU A 112 -2.28 5.33 -11.88
N ALA A 113 -1.29 5.51 -11.00
CA ALA A 113 -0.65 4.40 -10.30
C ALA A 113 -1.64 3.66 -9.40
N ILE A 114 -2.37 4.36 -8.52
CA ILE A 114 -3.36 3.73 -7.63
C ILE A 114 -4.49 3.05 -8.40
N GLY A 115 -4.86 3.56 -9.58
CA GLY A 115 -5.87 2.95 -10.45
C GLY A 115 -5.44 1.61 -11.05
N VAL A 116 -4.14 1.33 -11.12
CA VAL A 116 -3.58 0.10 -11.71
C VAL A 116 -3.13 -0.89 -10.65
N MET A 117 -2.37 -0.42 -9.66
CA MET A 117 -1.69 -1.30 -8.70
C MET A 117 -2.26 -1.23 -7.29
N ASP A 118 -3.32 -0.46 -7.03
CA ASP A 118 -3.82 -0.13 -5.69
C ASP A 118 -2.95 0.86 -4.89
N GLU A 119 -3.53 1.42 -3.83
CA GLU A 119 -2.88 2.46 -3.02
C GLU A 119 -1.68 1.94 -2.23
N VAL A 120 -1.74 0.71 -1.72
CA VAL A 120 -0.68 0.12 -0.90
C VAL A 120 0.53 -0.19 -1.77
N GLN A 121 0.34 -0.84 -2.93
CA GLN A 121 1.43 -1.14 -3.84
C GLN A 121 2.04 0.13 -4.42
N ALA A 122 1.21 1.10 -4.83
CA ALA A 122 1.71 2.39 -5.32
C ALA A 122 2.55 3.09 -4.25
N SER A 123 2.13 3.01 -2.98
CA SER A 123 2.90 3.55 -1.85
C SER A 123 4.24 2.84 -1.68
N ILE A 124 4.29 1.51 -1.83
CA ILE A 124 5.54 0.73 -1.80
C ILE A 124 6.47 1.17 -2.95
N VAL A 125 5.93 1.38 -4.15
CA VAL A 125 6.73 1.86 -5.29
C VAL A 125 7.30 3.24 -5.02
N VAL A 126 6.53 4.18 -4.48
CA VAL A 126 7.05 5.52 -4.15
C VAL A 126 8.15 5.45 -3.10
N ALA A 127 7.99 4.62 -2.07
CA ALA A 127 9.05 4.39 -1.08
C ALA A 127 10.31 3.77 -1.71
N ALA A 128 10.15 2.84 -2.65
CA ALA A 128 11.25 2.25 -3.41
C ALA A 128 11.94 3.27 -4.31
N ILE A 129 11.21 4.22 -4.89
CA ILE A 129 11.77 5.32 -5.69
C ILE A 129 12.60 6.25 -4.80
N LEU A 130 12.08 6.63 -3.63
CA LEU A 130 12.82 7.43 -2.63
C LEU A 130 14.16 6.76 -2.31
N GLN A 131 14.15 5.47 -2.02
CA GLN A 131 15.35 4.71 -1.66
C GLN A 131 16.41 4.67 -2.78
N ARG A 132 16.00 4.85 -4.04
CA ARG A 132 16.89 4.85 -5.21
C ARG A 132 17.25 6.26 -5.66
N GLY A 133 17.00 7.29 -4.85
CA GLY A 133 16.94 8.70 -5.22
C GLY A 133 17.96 9.19 -6.26
N GLU A 134 19.23 8.83 -6.15
CA GLU A 134 20.27 9.28 -7.09
C GLU A 134 20.28 8.55 -8.45
N ALA A 135 19.73 7.34 -8.51
CA ALA A 135 19.70 6.52 -9.72
C ALA A 135 18.50 6.84 -10.64
N ILE A 136 17.55 7.66 -10.19
CA ILE A 136 16.31 7.98 -10.91
C ILE A 136 16.27 9.48 -11.22
N SER A 137 16.34 9.83 -12.51
CA SER A 137 16.34 11.22 -12.95
C SER A 137 14.98 11.92 -12.78
N SER A 138 13.88 11.18 -12.91
CA SER A 138 12.52 11.70 -12.71
C SER A 138 11.63 10.66 -12.04
N ALA A 139 11.32 10.86 -10.75
CA ALA A 139 10.47 9.95 -9.99
C ALA A 139 9.07 9.82 -10.59
N GLY A 140 8.45 10.94 -11.02
CA GLY A 140 7.13 10.93 -11.63
C GLY A 140 7.09 10.19 -12.96
N GLY A 141 8.09 10.39 -13.83
CA GLY A 141 8.21 9.65 -15.09
C GLY A 141 8.46 8.16 -14.87
N TYR A 142 9.30 7.82 -13.88
CA TYR A 142 9.58 6.44 -13.54
C TYR A 142 8.36 5.71 -12.97
N LEU A 143 7.59 6.37 -12.10
CA LEU A 143 6.33 5.81 -11.60
C LEU A 143 5.37 5.48 -12.74
N ARG A 144 5.19 6.39 -13.71
CA ARG A 144 4.33 6.14 -14.89
C ARG A 144 4.80 4.95 -15.71
N GLU A 145 6.10 4.80 -15.92
CA GLU A 145 6.64 3.63 -16.64
C GLU A 145 6.40 2.32 -15.88
N LEU A 146 6.53 2.33 -14.55
CA LEU A 146 6.17 1.18 -13.71
C LEU A 146 4.68 0.89 -13.74
N THR A 147 3.84 1.92 -13.74
CA THR A 147 2.38 1.79 -13.90
C THR A 147 2.03 1.15 -15.25
N ARG A 148 2.65 1.59 -16.35
CA ARG A 148 2.47 0.97 -17.68
C ARG A 148 2.88 -0.51 -17.69
N LYS A 149 3.99 -0.84 -17.05
CA LYS A 149 4.43 -2.24 -16.90
C LYS A 149 3.47 -3.06 -16.03
N ALA A 150 2.91 -2.46 -14.98
CA ALA A 150 1.90 -3.11 -14.15
C ALA A 150 0.61 -3.40 -14.92
N GLN A 151 0.15 -2.46 -15.77
CA GLN A 151 -0.97 -2.69 -16.69
C GLN A 151 -0.71 -3.86 -17.64
N ALA A 152 0.53 -4.01 -18.11
CA ALA A 152 0.95 -5.12 -18.97
C ALA A 152 1.26 -6.44 -18.20
N ALA A 153 1.07 -6.47 -16.87
CA ALA A 153 1.45 -7.58 -15.99
C ALA A 153 2.96 -7.93 -16.03
N GLU A 154 3.81 -6.99 -16.44
CA GLU A 154 5.28 -7.12 -16.51
C GLU A 154 5.99 -6.60 -15.25
N PHE A 155 5.21 -6.10 -14.29
CA PHE A 155 5.73 -5.52 -13.05
C PHE A 155 5.39 -6.40 -11.84
N SER A 156 6.37 -6.56 -10.93
CA SER A 156 6.14 -7.16 -9.62
C SER A 156 7.01 -6.49 -8.56
N LEU A 157 6.42 -6.28 -7.38
CA LEU A 157 7.09 -5.65 -6.23
C LEU A 157 8.19 -6.53 -5.64
N GLY A 158 8.06 -7.86 -5.70
CA GLY A 158 8.99 -8.80 -5.06
C GLY A 158 10.43 -8.62 -5.54
N PRO A 159 10.72 -8.76 -6.85
CA PRO A 159 12.06 -8.52 -7.39
C PRO A 159 12.59 -7.10 -7.13
N MET A 160 11.72 -6.09 -7.17
CA MET A 160 12.08 -4.71 -6.84
C MET A 160 12.58 -4.57 -5.40
N LEU A 161 11.82 -5.07 -4.42
CA LEU A 161 12.17 -5.02 -3.00
C LEU A 161 13.44 -5.85 -2.71
N MET A 162 13.56 -7.03 -3.32
CA MET A 162 14.75 -7.88 -3.15
C MET A 162 16.01 -7.24 -3.72
N ALA A 163 15.89 -6.53 -4.84
CA ALA A 163 17.01 -5.77 -5.41
C ALA A 163 17.48 -4.66 -4.44
N LEU A 164 16.56 -3.94 -3.80
CA LEU A 164 16.90 -2.91 -2.81
C LEU A 164 17.60 -3.48 -1.59
N ILE A 165 17.03 -4.54 -0.99
CA ILE A 165 17.63 -5.22 0.17
C ILE A 165 19.03 -5.75 -0.21
N GLY A 166 19.17 -6.32 -1.41
CA GLY A 166 20.44 -6.84 -1.92
C GLY A 166 21.51 -5.77 -2.11
N SER A 167 21.17 -4.63 -2.72
CA SER A 167 22.08 -3.50 -2.91
C SER A 167 22.57 -2.93 -1.58
N ARG A 168 21.68 -2.72 -0.62
CA ARG A 168 22.06 -2.16 0.69
C ARG A 168 22.99 -3.09 1.48
N LYS A 169 22.73 -4.40 1.45
CA LYS A 169 23.64 -5.37 2.11
C LYS A 169 25.06 -5.31 1.55
N ARG A 170 25.22 -4.95 0.27
CA ARG A 170 26.53 -4.77 -0.35
C ARG A 170 27.19 -3.45 0.06
N GLU A 171 26.41 -2.37 0.15
CA GLU A 171 26.90 -1.06 0.64
C GLU A 171 27.39 -1.15 2.09
N LYS A 172 26.60 -1.75 3.00
CA LYS A 172 26.99 -1.98 4.40
C LYS A 172 28.24 -2.87 4.56
N LYS A 173 28.55 -3.71 3.57
CA LYS A 173 29.76 -4.55 3.58
C LYS A 173 31.01 -3.81 3.09
N ARG A 174 30.83 -2.69 2.40
CA ARG A 174 31.91 -1.90 1.78
C ARG A 174 32.30 -0.67 2.62
N ALA A 175 31.39 -0.19 3.47
CA ALA A 175 31.65 0.80 4.52
C ALA A 175 32.34 0.15 5.73
#